data_AF-A0A962KV87-F1
#
_entry.id   AF-A0A962KV87-F1
#
_cell.length_a   1.000
_cell.length_b   1.000
_cell.length_c   1.000
_cell.angle_alpha   90.00
_cell.angle_beta   90.00
_cell.angle_gamma   90.00
#
_symmetry.space_group_name_H-M   'P 1'
#
loop_
_entity.id
_entity.type
_entity.pdbx_description
1 polymer ?
#
loop_
_entity_poly.entity_id
_entity_poly.type
_entity_poly.pdbx_seq_one_letter_code
_entity_poly.pdbx_strand_id
1 'polypeptide(L)'
;MPELKDLAVKIDSNDTPPNEPNIVPIVFLEDVPPRGIMERISRLTQGITTDMPPEYDIYGYEIRRYMASVGNPKVYTDDDFLIEQIKNVRKARVIASYWQKHVEKEIDEIEQIIEDKDSTSTVRTAIKQARLTTRSFMIDLQGWIDSNERLLMHLLDIQGYIQLEYPDVVFIRPNERIDFFNLFQARQHKLKEIREYQAFAMMVY
;
A
#
# COMPACT_ATOMS: atom_id res chain seq x y z
N MET A 1 -11.59 25.07 -33.45
CA MET A 1 -11.59 24.25 -32.22
C MET A 1 -11.61 22.74 -32.53
N PRO A 2 -10.46 22.15 -32.88
CA PRO A 2 -10.18 20.72 -32.80
C PRO A 2 -9.06 20.33 -31.82
N GLU A 3 -8.52 21.27 -31.04
CA GLU A 3 -7.24 21.14 -30.30
C GLU A 3 -7.32 20.50 -28.90
N LEU A 4 -8.49 20.01 -28.48
CA LEU A 4 -8.65 19.32 -27.18
C LEU A 4 -8.53 17.79 -27.26
N LYS A 5 -8.20 17.23 -28.44
CA LYS A 5 -7.98 15.79 -28.63
C LYS A 5 -6.50 15.36 -28.55
N ASP A 6 -5.56 16.30 -28.58
CA ASP A 6 -4.11 16.03 -28.55
C ASP A 6 -3.49 16.11 -27.14
N LEU A 7 -4.27 16.49 -26.11
CA LEU A 7 -3.83 16.50 -24.70
C LEU A 7 -4.14 15.20 -23.95
N ALA A 8 -4.64 14.17 -24.64
CA ALA A 8 -4.73 12.84 -24.05
C ALA A 8 -3.38 12.14 -24.16
N VAL A 9 -2.69 11.99 -23.03
CA VAL A 9 -1.62 11.00 -22.93
C VAL A 9 -2.26 9.64 -23.18
N LYS A 10 -1.99 9.06 -24.36
CA LYS A 10 -2.22 7.64 -24.58
C LYS A 10 -1.26 6.91 -23.65
N ILE A 11 -1.77 6.47 -22.50
CA ILE A 11 -1.20 5.33 -21.78
C ILE A 11 -1.08 4.24 -22.85
N ASP A 12 0.15 3.78 -23.10
CA ASP A 12 0.44 2.78 -24.10
C ASP A 12 -0.61 1.67 -23.98
N SER A 13 -1.47 1.51 -24.98
CA SER A 13 -2.52 0.48 -24.96
C SER A 13 -1.92 -0.94 -25.06
N ASN A 14 -0.60 -1.04 -25.15
CA ASN A 14 0.19 -2.24 -24.94
C ASN A 14 0.70 -2.40 -23.50
N ASP A 15 0.15 -1.68 -22.52
CA ASP A 15 0.42 -1.95 -21.10
C ASP A 15 0.02 -3.40 -20.82
N THR A 16 1.00 -4.31 -20.96
CA THR A 16 0.89 -5.65 -20.42
C THR A 16 0.55 -5.43 -18.96
N PRO A 17 -0.59 -5.98 -18.46
CA PRO A 17 -0.84 -5.96 -17.03
C PRO A 17 0.45 -6.43 -16.35
N PRO A 18 0.93 -5.71 -15.31
CA PRO A 18 2.19 -6.05 -14.69
C PRO A 18 2.13 -7.54 -14.38
N ASN A 19 3.08 -8.29 -14.97
CA ASN A 19 3.17 -9.73 -14.72
C ASN A 19 3.11 -9.94 -13.21
N GLU A 20 2.41 -10.99 -12.77
CA GLU A 20 2.47 -11.43 -11.38
C GLU A 20 3.91 -11.28 -10.90
N PRO A 21 4.14 -10.61 -9.75
CA PRO A 21 5.49 -10.39 -9.27
C PRO A 21 6.19 -11.74 -9.32
N ASN A 22 7.34 -11.79 -9.99
CA ASN A 22 8.17 -12.99 -10.01
C ASN A 22 8.76 -13.10 -8.60
N ILE A 23 7.96 -13.67 -7.69
CA ILE A 23 8.35 -14.02 -6.34
C ILE A 23 9.37 -15.13 -6.53
N VAL A 24 10.64 -14.74 -6.67
CA VAL A 24 11.74 -15.68 -6.59
C VAL A 24 11.57 -16.38 -5.24
N PRO A 25 11.52 -17.72 -5.17
CA PRO A 25 11.39 -18.42 -3.92
C PRO A 25 12.63 -18.12 -3.07
N ILE A 26 12.49 -17.13 -2.18
CA ILE A 26 13.43 -16.90 -1.10
C ILE A 26 13.24 -18.12 -0.19
N VAL A 27 14.33 -18.83 0.09
CA VAL A 27 14.31 -19.97 1.02
C VAL A 27 14.15 -19.39 2.42
N PHE A 28 12.92 -19.34 2.91
CA PHE A 28 12.60 -18.98 4.29
C PHE A 28 12.86 -20.17 5.22
N LEU A 29 13.10 -19.88 6.50
CA LEU A 29 13.13 -20.91 7.54
C LEU A 29 11.79 -21.67 7.50
N GLU A 30 11.85 -22.99 7.37
CA GLU A 30 10.65 -23.84 7.28
C GLU A 30 9.73 -23.65 8.49
N ASP A 31 8.44 -23.53 8.17
CA ASP A 31 7.33 -23.13 9.02
C ASP A 31 7.14 -24.01 10.27
N VAL A 32 6.68 -23.41 11.37
CA VAL A 32 5.96 -24.15 12.41
C VAL A 32 4.47 -23.93 12.15
N PRO A 33 3.73 -24.93 11.64
CA PRO A 33 2.30 -24.77 11.35
C PRO A 33 1.56 -24.30 12.60
N PRO A 34 0.53 -23.45 12.47
CA PRO A 34 -0.18 -22.89 13.61
C PRO A 34 -0.73 -24.01 14.48
N ARG A 35 -0.45 -23.95 15.78
CA ARG A 35 -0.82 -24.99 16.75
C ARG A 35 -2.32 -24.99 17.05
N GLY A 36 -3.06 -23.95 16.65
CA GLY A 36 -4.52 -23.90 16.79
C GLY A 36 -5.17 -22.60 16.29
N ILE A 37 -6.50 -22.54 16.40
CA ILE A 37 -7.35 -21.42 15.92
C ILE A 37 -6.93 -20.07 16.53
N MET A 38 -6.63 -20.04 17.83
CA MET A 38 -6.20 -18.80 18.48
C MET A 38 -4.87 -18.27 17.92
N GLU A 39 -3.97 -19.15 17.50
CA GLU A 39 -2.71 -18.75 16.87
C GLU A 39 -2.96 -18.22 15.45
N ARG A 40 -3.86 -18.84 14.68
CA ARG A 40 -4.32 -18.30 13.38
C ARG A 40 -4.92 -16.90 13.51
N ILE A 41 -5.81 -16.69 14.50
CA ILE A 41 -6.40 -15.37 14.79
C ILE A 41 -5.31 -14.36 15.17
N SER A 42 -4.33 -14.77 15.98
CA SER A 42 -3.22 -13.92 16.40
C SER A 42 -2.35 -13.49 15.22
N ARG A 43 -2.06 -14.42 14.30
CA ARG A 43 -1.26 -14.18 13.08
C ARG A 43 -1.90 -13.15 12.13
N LEU A 44 -3.23 -12.94 12.19
CA LEU A 44 -3.90 -11.90 11.39
C LEU A 44 -3.47 -10.47 11.77
N THR A 45 -3.12 -10.21 13.03
CA THR A 45 -2.89 -8.84 13.54
C THR A 45 -1.46 -8.54 13.99
N GLN A 46 -0.62 -9.56 14.17
CA GLN A 46 0.67 -9.46 14.84
C GLN A 46 1.89 -9.20 13.94
N GLY A 47 1.73 -8.53 12.81
CA GLY A 47 2.83 -7.97 12.01
C GLY A 47 4.22 -7.93 12.70
N ILE A 48 5.03 -8.98 12.43
CA ILE A 48 6.45 -9.23 12.72
C ILE A 48 6.81 -9.65 14.16
N THR A 49 5.91 -9.60 15.15
CA THR A 49 6.33 -9.89 16.55
C THR A 49 6.33 -11.38 16.94
N THR A 50 5.76 -12.26 16.14
CA THR A 50 5.65 -13.70 16.45
C THR A 50 5.43 -14.49 15.17
N ASP A 51 6.27 -15.50 14.90
CA ASP A 51 6.16 -16.56 13.87
C ASP A 51 5.05 -16.33 12.82
N MET A 52 5.28 -15.36 11.92
CA MET A 52 4.33 -15.00 10.88
C MET A 52 4.51 -15.93 9.68
N PRO A 53 3.42 -16.28 8.95
CA PRO A 53 3.53 -16.85 7.62
C PRO A 53 4.40 -15.93 6.73
N PRO A 54 5.45 -16.44 6.05
CA PRO A 54 6.36 -15.65 5.21
C PRO A 54 5.65 -14.81 4.15
N GLU A 55 4.49 -15.27 3.69
CA GLU A 55 3.67 -14.65 2.65
C GLU A 55 3.21 -13.22 3.03
N TYR A 56 2.86 -12.99 4.29
CA TYR A 56 2.44 -11.66 4.75
C TYR A 56 3.63 -10.70 4.91
N ASP A 57 4.79 -11.21 5.31
CA ASP A 57 6.03 -10.45 5.33
C ASP A 57 6.49 -10.08 3.91
N ILE A 58 6.26 -10.95 2.92
CA ILE A 58 6.54 -10.66 1.50
C ILE A 58 5.69 -9.51 0.98
N TYR A 59 4.38 -9.49 1.27
CA TYR A 59 3.52 -8.38 0.83
C TYR A 59 3.94 -7.05 1.45
N GLY A 60 4.19 -7.04 2.77
CA GLY A 60 4.69 -5.86 3.47
C GLY A 60 6.05 -5.40 2.92
N TYR A 61 7.00 -6.32 2.78
CA TYR A 61 8.34 -6.08 2.24
C TYR A 61 8.29 -5.46 0.85
N GLU A 62 7.52 -6.05 -0.09
CA GLU A 62 7.44 -5.53 -1.46
C GLU A 62 6.76 -4.16 -1.49
N ILE A 63 5.68 -3.96 -0.70
CA ILE A 63 5.05 -2.63 -0.58
C ILE A 63 6.07 -1.61 -0.07
N ARG A 64 6.81 -1.92 1.00
CA ARG A 64 7.84 -1.04 1.54
C ARG A 64 8.91 -0.73 0.51
N ARG A 65 9.39 -1.75 -0.21
CA ARG A 65 10.41 -1.61 -1.27
C ARG A 65 9.94 -0.66 -2.38
N TYR A 66 8.72 -0.83 -2.88
CA TYR A 66 8.17 0.04 -3.92
C TYR A 66 7.82 1.45 -3.41
N MET A 67 7.42 1.56 -2.15
CA MET A 67 7.02 2.83 -1.56
C MET A 67 8.18 3.62 -0.93
N ALA A 68 9.34 3.00 -0.69
CA ALA A 68 10.51 3.63 -0.04
C ALA A 68 11.08 4.82 -0.83
N SER A 69 11.02 4.75 -2.16
CA SER A 69 11.50 5.81 -3.05
C SER A 69 10.46 6.92 -3.28
N VAL A 70 9.23 6.73 -2.81
CA VAL A 70 8.12 7.67 -2.98
C VAL A 70 8.27 8.83 -1.97
N GLY A 71 8.69 9.98 -2.49
CA GLY A 71 9.02 11.19 -1.71
C GLY A 71 10.49 11.60 -1.80
N ASN A 72 11.29 10.90 -2.61
CA ASN A 72 12.63 11.35 -2.95
C ASN A 72 12.56 12.68 -3.72
N PRO A 73 13.34 13.73 -3.36
CA PRO A 73 13.33 15.02 -4.05
C PRO A 73 13.60 14.95 -5.56
N LYS A 74 14.20 13.87 -6.07
CA LYS A 74 14.38 13.65 -7.50
C LYS A 74 13.07 13.67 -8.31
N VAL A 75 11.91 13.39 -7.68
CA VAL A 75 10.60 13.46 -8.35
C VAL A 75 10.24 14.85 -8.87
N TYR A 76 10.90 15.91 -8.39
CA TYR A 76 10.66 17.29 -8.84
C TYR A 76 11.53 17.70 -10.03
N THR A 77 12.55 16.91 -10.38
CA THR A 77 13.61 17.30 -11.32
C THR A 77 13.91 16.28 -12.41
N ASP A 78 13.42 15.05 -12.27
CA ASP A 78 13.73 13.91 -13.14
C ASP A 78 12.42 13.20 -13.53
N ASP A 79 12.02 13.39 -14.78
CA ASP A 79 10.77 12.90 -15.36
C ASP A 79 10.73 11.36 -15.40
N ASP A 80 11.85 10.74 -15.80
CA ASP A 80 11.96 9.29 -15.87
C ASP A 80 11.84 8.69 -14.46
N PHE A 81 12.47 9.33 -13.47
CA PHE A 81 12.35 8.95 -12.07
C PHE A 81 10.91 9.12 -11.54
N LEU A 82 10.22 10.22 -11.87
CA LEU A 82 8.82 10.45 -11.48
C LEU A 82 7.90 9.36 -12.06
N ILE A 83 8.07 9.03 -13.35
CA ILE A 83 7.32 7.96 -14.02
C ILE A 83 7.61 6.60 -13.36
N GLU A 84 8.87 6.33 -13.00
CA GLU A 84 9.24 5.11 -12.25
C GLU A 84 8.54 5.06 -10.88
N GLN A 85 8.46 6.17 -10.16
CA GLN A 85 7.75 6.22 -8.87
C GLN A 85 6.26 5.96 -9.02
N ILE A 86 5.61 6.51 -10.06
CA ILE A 86 4.20 6.22 -10.35
C ILE A 86 4.01 4.72 -10.62
N LYS A 87 4.90 4.10 -11.40
CA LYS A 87 4.89 2.65 -11.64
C LYS A 87 5.04 1.86 -10.34
N ASN A 88 5.94 2.28 -9.45
CA ASN A 88 6.15 1.61 -8.16
C ASN A 88 4.91 1.71 -7.26
N VAL A 89 4.26 2.87 -7.18
CA VAL A 89 3.00 3.02 -6.42
C VAL A 89 1.90 2.11 -6.97
N ARG A 90 1.78 1.99 -8.31
CA ARG A 90 0.82 1.08 -8.94
C ARG A 90 1.13 -0.38 -8.67
N LYS A 91 2.40 -0.79 -8.65
CA LYS A 91 2.81 -2.14 -8.22
C LYS A 91 2.42 -2.39 -6.76
N ALA A 92 2.70 -1.44 -5.86
CA ALA A 92 2.30 -1.55 -4.46
C ALA A 92 0.78 -1.70 -4.30
N ARG A 93 -0.03 -0.99 -5.10
CA ARG A 93 -1.50 -1.17 -5.13
C ARG A 93 -1.92 -2.60 -5.48
N VAL A 94 -1.31 -3.18 -6.51
CA VAL A 94 -1.61 -4.55 -6.94
C VAL A 94 -1.27 -5.53 -5.80
N ILE A 95 -0.11 -5.37 -5.18
CA ILE A 95 0.37 -6.21 -4.07
C ILE A 95 -0.55 -6.09 -2.86
N ALA A 96 -0.97 -4.88 -2.49
CA ALA A 96 -1.95 -4.64 -1.43
C ALA A 96 -3.29 -5.32 -1.71
N SER A 97 -3.74 -5.32 -2.97
CA SER A 97 -4.99 -6.00 -3.37
C SER A 97 -4.89 -7.52 -3.22
N TYR A 98 -3.72 -8.12 -3.53
CA TYR A 98 -3.49 -9.55 -3.28
C TYR A 98 -3.45 -9.87 -1.78
N TRP A 99 -2.75 -9.04 -1.00
CA TRP A 99 -2.68 -9.20 0.44
C TRP A 99 -4.08 -9.13 1.08
N GLN A 100 -4.91 -8.17 0.67
CA GLN A 100 -6.29 -8.05 1.13
C GLN A 100 -7.08 -9.34 0.84
N LYS A 101 -7.01 -9.87 -0.39
CA LYS A 101 -7.71 -11.11 -0.76
C LYS A 101 -7.27 -12.31 0.07
N HIS A 102 -5.97 -12.43 0.34
CA HIS A 102 -5.43 -13.52 1.17
C HIS A 102 -5.92 -13.44 2.61
N VAL A 103 -5.90 -12.23 3.19
CA VAL A 103 -6.41 -11.98 4.54
C VAL A 103 -7.91 -12.25 4.62
N GLU A 104 -8.70 -11.79 3.64
CA GLU A 104 -10.15 -12.03 3.61
C GLU A 104 -10.46 -13.52 3.56
N LYS A 105 -9.74 -14.27 2.72
CA LYS A 105 -9.86 -15.73 2.66
C LYS A 105 -9.54 -16.40 3.99
N GLU A 106 -8.45 -16.01 4.66
CA GLU A 106 -8.08 -16.56 5.97
C GLU A 106 -9.14 -16.25 7.05
N ILE A 107 -9.71 -15.05 7.04
CA ILE A 107 -10.81 -14.67 7.93
C ILE A 107 -12.03 -15.56 7.69
N ASP A 108 -12.44 -15.74 6.43
CA ASP A 108 -13.60 -16.57 6.07
C ASP A 108 -13.39 -18.03 6.48
N GLU A 109 -12.19 -18.59 6.27
CA GLU A 109 -11.84 -19.94 6.71
C GLU A 109 -11.89 -20.10 8.24
N ILE A 110 -11.39 -19.12 9.00
CA ILE A 110 -11.45 -19.14 10.47
C ILE A 110 -12.91 -19.04 10.95
N GLU A 111 -13.71 -18.15 10.34
CA GLU A 111 -15.12 -17.97 10.69
C GLU A 111 -15.91 -19.26 10.45
N GLN A 112 -15.69 -19.95 9.32
CA GLN A 112 -16.33 -21.24 9.04
C GLN A 112 -15.98 -22.30 10.09
N ILE A 113 -14.71 -22.40 10.50
CA ILE A 113 -14.31 -23.34 11.57
C ILE A 113 -14.99 -23.02 12.91
N ILE A 114 -15.19 -21.73 13.21
CA ILE A 114 -15.83 -21.25 14.44
C ILE A 114 -17.34 -21.52 14.44
N GLU A 115 -17.97 -21.50 13.26
CA GLU A 115 -19.38 -21.85 13.11
C GLU A 115 -19.61 -23.36 13.18
N ASP A 116 -18.72 -24.15 12.56
CA ASP A 116 -18.79 -25.62 12.52
C ASP A 116 -18.46 -26.28 13.87
N LYS A 117 -17.62 -25.65 14.69
CA LYS A 117 -17.22 -26.13 16.01
C LYS A 117 -17.80 -25.20 17.06
N ASP A 118 -18.52 -25.72 18.06
CA ASP A 118 -19.10 -24.91 19.15
C ASP A 118 -18.00 -24.18 19.95
N SER A 119 -17.59 -23.03 19.42
CA SER A 119 -16.38 -22.30 19.81
C SER A 119 -16.69 -21.33 20.94
N THR A 120 -15.72 -21.15 21.84
CA THR A 120 -15.89 -20.31 23.03
C THR A 120 -16.15 -18.84 22.67
N SER A 121 -16.83 -18.12 23.57
CA SER A 121 -17.08 -16.68 23.43
C SER A 121 -15.79 -15.87 23.26
N THR A 122 -14.70 -16.31 23.90
CA THR A 122 -13.36 -15.73 23.75
C THR A 122 -12.85 -15.80 22.32
N VAL A 123 -12.93 -16.98 21.68
CA VAL A 123 -12.51 -17.18 20.28
C VAL A 123 -13.32 -16.31 19.33
N ARG A 124 -14.66 -16.28 19.51
CA ARG A 124 -15.56 -15.44 18.70
C ARG A 124 -15.27 -13.94 18.83
N THR A 125 -14.90 -13.50 20.03
CA THR A 125 -14.55 -12.09 20.29
C THR A 125 -13.21 -11.75 19.64
N ALA A 126 -12.23 -12.64 19.76
CA ALA A 126 -10.89 -12.45 19.20
C ALA A 126 -10.93 -12.33 17.66
N ILE A 127 -11.64 -13.23 16.96
CA ILE A 127 -11.76 -13.13 15.49
C ILE A 127 -12.47 -11.84 15.06
N LYS A 128 -13.52 -11.41 15.78
CA LYS A 128 -14.23 -10.17 15.48
C LYS A 128 -13.31 -8.94 15.59
N GLN A 129 -12.47 -8.89 16.62
CA GLN A 129 -11.47 -7.83 16.79
C GLN A 129 -10.40 -7.90 15.70
N ALA A 130 -9.82 -9.09 15.46
CA ALA A 130 -8.79 -9.28 14.44
C ALA A 130 -9.27 -8.87 13.04
N ARG A 131 -10.50 -9.26 12.68
CA ARG A 131 -11.15 -8.87 11.43
C ARG A 131 -11.29 -7.36 11.30
N LEU A 132 -11.77 -6.68 12.34
CA LEU A 132 -11.93 -5.23 12.33
C LEU A 132 -10.57 -4.54 12.14
N THR A 133 -9.58 -4.89 12.97
CA THR A 133 -8.23 -4.33 12.89
C THR A 133 -7.63 -4.53 11.50
N THR A 134 -7.70 -5.74 10.95
CA THR A 134 -7.06 -6.05 9.68
C THR A 134 -7.75 -5.35 8.51
N ARG A 135 -9.10 -5.30 8.49
CA ARG A 135 -9.83 -4.55 7.46
C ARG A 135 -9.56 -3.06 7.52
N SER A 136 -9.53 -2.48 8.72
CA SER A 136 -9.19 -1.06 8.90
C SER A 136 -7.77 -0.77 8.41
N PHE A 137 -6.80 -1.60 8.76
CA PHE A 137 -5.43 -1.48 8.24
C PHE A 137 -5.39 -1.52 6.70
N MET A 138 -6.10 -2.47 6.05
CA MET A 138 -6.10 -2.56 4.58
C MET A 138 -6.71 -1.32 3.91
N ILE A 139 -7.76 -0.74 4.51
CA ILE A 139 -8.36 0.51 4.03
C ILE A 139 -7.35 1.66 4.12
N ASP A 140 -6.65 1.77 5.25
CA ASP A 140 -5.69 2.85 5.48
C ASP A 140 -4.44 2.67 4.59
N LEU A 141 -3.97 1.43 4.40
CA LEU A 141 -2.93 1.04 3.45
C LEU A 141 -3.26 1.50 2.03
N GLN A 142 -4.46 1.19 1.55
CA GLN A 142 -4.93 1.60 0.24
C GLN A 142 -5.03 3.13 0.13
N GLY A 143 -5.53 3.79 1.18
CA GLY A 143 -5.61 5.25 1.24
C GLY A 143 -4.25 5.93 1.13
N TRP A 144 -3.21 5.38 1.75
CA TRP A 144 -1.85 5.88 1.63
C TRP A 144 -1.28 5.69 0.23
N ILE A 145 -1.42 4.50 -0.35
CA ILE A 145 -0.99 4.22 -1.73
C ILE A 145 -1.67 5.18 -2.71
N ASP A 146 -2.98 5.37 -2.59
CA ASP A 146 -3.75 6.27 -3.46
C ASP A 146 -3.35 7.72 -3.29
N SER A 147 -3.09 8.17 -2.05
CA SER A 147 -2.65 9.55 -1.78
C SER A 147 -1.27 9.84 -2.38
N ASN A 148 -0.38 8.84 -2.36
CA ASN A 148 0.91 8.95 -3.02
C ASN A 148 0.75 9.01 -4.54
N GLU A 149 -0.07 8.15 -5.15
CA GLU A 149 -0.27 8.19 -6.60
C GLU A 149 -0.86 9.55 -7.03
N ARG A 150 -1.87 10.06 -6.34
CA ARG A 150 -2.48 11.36 -6.64
C ARG A 150 -1.45 12.49 -6.60
N LEU A 151 -0.57 12.49 -5.60
CA LEU A 151 0.50 13.49 -5.50
C LEU A 151 1.48 13.38 -6.68
N LEU A 152 1.94 12.17 -7.02
CA LEU A 152 2.88 11.96 -8.12
C LEU A 152 2.26 12.29 -9.49
N MET A 153 0.99 11.92 -9.71
CA MET A 153 0.26 12.26 -10.93
C MET A 153 0.08 13.77 -11.06
N HIS A 154 -0.26 14.46 -9.96
CA HIS A 154 -0.31 15.91 -9.97
C HIS A 154 1.05 16.53 -10.35
N LEU A 155 2.16 16.04 -9.76
CA LEU A 155 3.50 16.50 -10.13
C LEU A 155 3.82 16.30 -11.61
N LEU A 156 3.38 15.18 -12.20
CA LEU A 156 3.54 14.88 -13.61
C LEU A 156 2.78 15.89 -14.49
N ASP A 157 1.55 16.25 -14.08
CA ASP A 157 0.70 17.20 -14.81
C ASP A 157 1.27 18.64 -14.79
N ILE A 158 2.05 18.99 -13.76
CA ILE A 158 2.52 20.37 -13.54
C ILE A 158 4.03 20.54 -13.68
N GLN A 159 4.75 19.55 -14.20
CA GLN A 159 6.21 19.48 -14.22
C GLN A 159 6.90 20.68 -14.88
N GLY A 160 6.29 21.28 -15.91
CA GLY A 160 6.78 22.50 -16.55
C GLY A 160 6.50 23.80 -15.75
N TYR A 161 5.84 23.70 -14.61
CA TYR A 161 5.43 24.80 -13.75
C TYR A 161 5.98 24.69 -12.32
N ILE A 162 6.91 23.77 -12.09
CA ILE A 162 7.61 23.59 -10.81
C ILE A 162 9.11 23.82 -11.01
N GLN A 163 9.72 24.52 -10.06
CA GLN A 163 11.17 24.60 -9.94
C GLN A 163 11.58 24.22 -8.51
N LEU A 164 12.52 23.28 -8.38
CA LEU A 164 13.09 22.92 -7.09
C LEU A 164 14.24 23.89 -6.74
N GLU A 165 14.01 24.75 -5.75
CA GLU A 165 15.01 25.64 -5.15
C GLU A 165 15.29 25.18 -3.73
N TYR A 166 15.98 24.04 -3.58
CA TYR A 166 16.11 23.36 -2.28
C TYR A 166 16.47 24.32 -1.12
N PRO A 167 15.70 24.33 -0.02
CA PRO A 167 14.66 23.37 0.36
C PRO A 167 13.25 23.67 -0.19
N ASP A 168 13.09 24.73 -0.98
CA ASP A 168 11.80 25.22 -1.45
C ASP A 168 11.39 24.60 -2.79
N VAL A 169 10.08 24.45 -2.96
CA VAL A 169 9.46 24.11 -4.24
C VAL A 169 8.70 25.34 -4.72
N VAL A 170 9.18 25.93 -5.80
CA VAL A 170 8.61 27.15 -6.39
C VAL A 170 7.59 26.75 -7.45
N PHE A 171 6.36 27.23 -7.29
CA PHE A 171 5.27 27.01 -8.23
C PHE A 171 5.06 28.27 -9.06
N ILE A 172 5.07 28.13 -10.38
CA ILE A 172 4.81 29.25 -11.31
C ILE A 172 3.37 29.76 -11.15
N ARG A 173 2.43 28.88 -10.76
CA ARG A 173 0.99 29.18 -10.62
C ARG A 173 0.52 29.00 -9.16
N PRO A 174 -0.19 29.99 -8.57
CA PRO A 174 -0.69 29.89 -7.19
C PRO A 174 -1.68 28.74 -6.93
N ASN A 175 -2.51 28.37 -7.92
CA ASN A 175 -3.50 27.29 -7.75
C ASN A 175 -2.82 25.93 -7.59
N GLU A 176 -1.78 25.65 -8.38
CA GLU A 176 -1.00 24.41 -8.31
C GLU A 176 -0.32 24.24 -6.93
N ARG A 177 0.10 25.36 -6.33
CA ARG A 177 0.64 25.35 -4.96
C ARG A 177 -0.39 24.88 -3.94
N ILE A 178 -1.64 25.33 -4.06
CA ILE A 178 -2.72 24.96 -3.14
C ILE A 178 -3.06 23.48 -3.31
N ASP A 179 -3.20 23.01 -4.56
CA ASP A 179 -3.50 21.62 -4.86
C ASP A 179 -2.38 20.69 -4.39
N PHE A 180 -1.12 21.04 -4.67
CA PHE A 180 0.05 20.34 -4.15
C PHE A 180 0.04 20.28 -2.61
N PHE A 181 -0.21 21.40 -1.93
CA PHE A 181 -0.25 21.45 -0.48
C PHE A 181 -1.34 20.52 0.09
N ASN A 182 -2.54 20.55 -0.50
CA ASN A 182 -3.65 19.69 -0.08
C ASN A 182 -3.32 18.20 -0.28
N LEU A 183 -2.76 17.84 -1.43
CA LEU A 183 -2.34 16.46 -1.73
C LEU A 183 -1.21 15.99 -0.82
N PHE A 184 -0.24 16.87 -0.53
CA PHE A 184 0.85 16.56 0.38
C PHE A 184 0.34 16.35 1.82
N GLN A 185 -0.55 17.21 2.31
CA GLN A 185 -1.17 17.05 3.63
C GLN A 185 -1.99 15.75 3.71
N ALA A 186 -2.77 15.43 2.67
CA ALA A 186 -3.50 14.18 2.59
C ALA A 186 -2.57 12.96 2.69
N ARG A 187 -1.46 12.97 1.93
CA ARG A 187 -0.42 11.92 2.03
C ARG A 187 0.14 11.79 3.45
N GLN A 188 0.48 12.90 4.11
CA GLN A 188 1.03 12.87 5.47
C GLN A 188 0.01 12.34 6.49
N HIS A 189 -1.26 12.71 6.33
CA HIS A 189 -2.33 12.22 7.18
C HIS A 189 -2.51 10.70 7.03
N LYS A 190 -2.54 10.19 5.79
CA LYS A 190 -2.64 8.74 5.54
C LYS A 190 -1.43 7.95 6.03
N LEU A 191 -0.23 8.53 5.93
CA LEU A 191 0.96 7.93 6.53
C LEU A 191 0.85 7.83 8.06
N LYS A 192 0.25 8.84 8.71
CA LYS A 192 0.03 8.82 10.16
C LYS A 192 -0.96 7.73 10.56
N GLU A 193 -2.08 7.60 9.86
CA GLU A 193 -3.10 6.55 10.12
C GLU A 193 -2.47 5.14 10.06
N ILE A 194 -1.68 4.83 9.05
CA ILE A 194 -0.99 3.52 8.94
C ILE A 194 -0.08 3.25 10.14
N ARG A 195 0.60 4.28 10.66
CA ARG A 195 1.51 4.14 11.80
C ARG A 195 0.80 3.84 13.12
N GLU A 196 -0.51 4.06 13.21
CA GLU A 196 -1.30 3.71 14.39
C GLU A 196 -1.39 2.18 14.59
N TYR A 197 -1.26 1.42 13.50
CA TYR A 197 -1.24 -0.04 13.51
C TYR A 197 0.18 -0.58 13.69
N GLN A 198 0.77 -0.43 14.88
CA GLN A 198 2.21 -0.72 15.12
C GLN A 198 2.74 -2.01 14.47
N ALA A 199 2.02 -3.13 14.59
CA ALA A 199 2.42 -4.41 14.02
C ALA A 199 2.51 -4.35 12.48
N PHE A 200 1.51 -3.76 11.83
CA PHE A 200 1.48 -3.63 10.39
C PHE A 200 2.35 -2.49 9.86
N ALA A 201 2.50 -1.40 10.63
CA ALA A 201 3.37 -0.29 10.31
C ALA A 201 4.81 -0.76 10.09
N MET A 202 5.29 -1.67 10.95
CA MET A 202 6.62 -2.28 10.78
C MET A 202 6.75 -3.14 9.53
N MET A 203 5.65 -3.55 8.88
CA MET A 203 5.67 -4.35 7.65
C MET A 203 5.76 -3.49 6.39
N VAL A 204 5.11 -2.32 6.37
CA VAL A 204 5.01 -1.45 5.19
C VAL A 204 5.88 -0.19 5.26
N TYR A 205 6.45 0.11 6.43
CA TYR A 205 7.35 1.24 6.70
C TYR A 205 8.66 0.74 7.29
#